data_AF-K2IXQ2-F1
#
_entry.id   AF-K2IXQ2-F1
#
_cell.length_a   1.000
_cell.length_b   1.000
_cell.length_c   1.000
_cell.angle_alpha   90.00
_cell.angle_beta   90.00
_cell.angle_gamma   90.00
#
_symmetry.space_group_name_H-M   'P 1'
#
loop_
_entity.id
_entity.type
_entity.pdbx_description
1 polymer ?
#
loop_
_entity_poly.entity_id
_entity_poly.type
_entity_poly.pdbx_seq_one_letter_code
_entity_poly.pdbx_strand_id
1 'polypeptide(L)'
;MKLSRCPVCKSNLHLDAMVSDEAARELLAFVVKLPQRLGQALVQYIGLFRPEKSDLSNSRALRLMQEAMALTSNETQLREALESTVASLFKKRGEHGWQPLTNHQYLKKVLDTMPTASTAVAPESKHKSLEIRGSHSLSKEQNEALFQEQMARFGGKHG
;
A
#
# COMPACT_ATOMS: atom_id res chain seq x y z
N MET A 1 23.59 8.84 -27.76
CA MET A 1 22.15 9.06 -28.08
C MET A 1 21.52 10.04 -27.08
N LYS A 2 20.90 11.14 -27.54
CA LYS A 2 20.22 12.11 -26.65
C LYS A 2 18.90 11.54 -26.15
N LEU A 3 18.73 11.47 -24.82
CA LEU A 3 17.50 11.01 -24.18
C LEU A 3 16.52 12.17 -23.93
N SER A 4 16.98 13.22 -23.26
CA SER A 4 16.14 14.37 -22.89
C SER A 4 16.99 15.59 -22.53
N ARG A 5 16.37 16.65 -22.00
CA ARG A 5 17.07 17.79 -21.38
C ARG A 5 16.66 17.89 -19.91
N CYS A 6 17.62 18.19 -19.04
CA CYS A 6 17.34 18.44 -17.63
C CYS A 6 16.38 19.64 -17.49
N PRO A 7 15.23 19.50 -16.80
CA PRO A 7 14.27 20.59 -16.66
C PRO A 7 14.83 21.74 -15.80
N VAL A 8 15.83 21.47 -14.96
CA VAL A 8 16.46 22.43 -14.04
C VAL A 8 17.57 23.22 -14.74
N CYS A 9 18.67 22.57 -15.14
CA CYS A 9 19.84 23.25 -15.70
C CYS A 9 19.91 23.26 -17.25
N LYS A 10 18.91 22.68 -17.93
CA LYS A 10 18.80 22.60 -19.40
C LYS A 10 19.91 21.82 -20.14
N SER A 11 20.84 21.20 -19.41
CA SER A 11 21.87 20.32 -19.98
C SER A 11 21.24 19.15 -20.76
N ASN A 12 21.88 18.73 -21.86
CA ASN A 12 21.46 17.54 -22.60
C ASN A 12 21.82 16.28 -21.81
N LEU A 13 20.89 15.34 -21.69
CA LEU A 13 21.10 14.04 -21.06
C LEU A 13 21.28 12.99 -22.15
N HIS A 14 22.47 12.38 -22.21
CA HIS A 14 22.84 11.36 -23.20
C HIS A 14 22.82 9.98 -22.52
N LEU A 15 22.06 9.03 -23.08
CA LEU A 15 21.86 7.73 -22.41
C LEU A 15 23.16 6.94 -22.28
N ASP A 16 23.97 6.93 -23.33
CA ASP A 16 25.31 6.34 -23.40
C ASP A 16 26.27 6.92 -22.35
N ALA A 17 26.20 8.24 -22.10
CA ALA A 17 27.01 8.86 -21.06
C ALA A 17 26.54 8.45 -19.65
N MET A 18 25.22 8.33 -19.44
CA MET A 18 24.65 7.98 -18.13
C MET A 18 24.94 6.54 -17.70
N VAL A 19 25.21 5.63 -18.64
CA VAL A 19 25.53 4.21 -18.38
C VAL A 19 27.03 3.90 -18.55
N SER A 20 27.89 4.91 -18.46
CA SER A 20 29.34 4.75 -18.56
C SER A 20 29.95 4.00 -17.38
N ASP A 21 29.37 4.15 -16.19
CA ASP A 21 29.74 3.42 -14.97
C ASP A 21 28.99 2.10 -14.83
N GLU A 22 29.62 1.13 -14.15
CA GLU A 22 29.06 -0.22 -13.97
C GLU A 22 27.78 -0.21 -13.13
N ALA A 23 27.76 0.51 -12.01
CA ALA A 23 26.58 0.56 -11.15
C ALA A 23 25.39 1.23 -11.87
N ALA A 24 25.66 2.17 -12.78
CA ALA A 24 24.64 2.76 -13.64
C ALA A 24 24.07 1.77 -14.66
N ARG A 25 24.94 0.95 -15.28
CA ARG A 25 24.52 -0.13 -16.20
C ARG A 25 23.64 -1.15 -15.50
N GLU A 26 24.07 -1.64 -14.34
CA GLU A 26 23.31 -2.61 -13.56
C GLU A 26 21.95 -2.05 -13.11
N LEU A 27 21.92 -0.81 -12.62
CA LEU A 27 20.69 -0.13 -12.24
C LEU A 27 19.72 -0.01 -13.41
N LEU A 28 20.20 0.44 -14.58
CA LEU A 28 19.34 0.55 -15.75
C LEU A 28 18.86 -0.83 -16.24
N ALA A 29 19.75 -1.81 -16.29
CA ALA A 29 19.43 -3.19 -16.68
C ALA A 29 18.40 -3.84 -15.74
N PHE A 30 18.39 -3.46 -14.46
CA PHE A 30 17.36 -3.85 -13.51
C PHE A 30 16.01 -3.20 -13.83
N VAL A 31 15.98 -1.87 -14.01
CA VAL A 31 14.73 -1.12 -14.25
C VAL A 31 14.04 -1.52 -15.55
N VAL A 32 14.79 -1.75 -16.63
CA VAL A 32 14.21 -2.09 -17.96
C VAL A 32 13.52 -3.46 -18.01
N LYS A 33 13.81 -4.35 -17.05
CA LYS A 33 13.17 -5.68 -16.95
C LYS A 33 11.84 -5.65 -16.20
N LEU A 34 11.53 -4.55 -15.52
CA LEU A 34 10.31 -4.43 -14.72
C LEU A 34 9.10 -4.11 -15.59
N PRO A 35 7.88 -4.53 -15.19
CA PRO A 35 6.65 -4.04 -15.80
C PRO A 35 6.61 -2.51 -15.74
N GLN A 36 6.18 -1.87 -16.83
CA GLN A 36 6.29 -0.42 -17.02
C GLN A 36 5.79 0.40 -15.82
N ARG A 37 4.58 0.11 -15.31
CA ARG A 37 3.99 0.86 -14.19
C ARG A 37 4.73 0.61 -12.87
N LEU A 38 5.16 -0.63 -12.63
CA LEU A 38 5.95 -0.96 -11.44
C LEU A 38 7.31 -0.27 -11.46
N GLY A 39 8.02 -0.30 -12.59
CA GLY A 39 9.30 0.39 -12.77
C GLY A 39 9.16 1.91 -12.54
N GLN A 40 8.10 2.53 -13.07
CA GLN A 40 7.82 3.95 -12.84
C GLN A 40 7.56 4.28 -11.36
N ALA A 41 6.73 3.47 -10.67
CA ALA A 41 6.44 3.65 -9.26
C ALA A 41 7.70 3.47 -8.39
N LEU A 42 8.52 2.46 -8.71
CA LEU A 42 9.76 2.17 -8.00
C LEU A 42 10.78 3.31 -8.16
N VAL A 43 11.00 3.81 -9.38
CA VAL A 43 11.91 4.95 -9.62
C VAL A 43 11.48 6.18 -8.82
N GLN A 44 10.18 6.50 -8.80
CA GLN A 44 9.65 7.62 -8.03
C GLN A 44 9.84 7.42 -6.52
N TYR A 45 9.61 6.21 -6.02
CA TYR A 45 9.81 5.86 -4.62
C TYR A 45 11.28 6.00 -4.20
N ILE A 46 12.23 5.52 -5.01
CA ILE A 46 13.67 5.69 -4.73
C ILE A 46 14.07 7.17 -4.67
N GLY A 47 13.41 8.04 -5.44
CA GLY A 47 13.60 9.50 -5.36
C GLY A 47 13.31 10.12 -3.99
N LEU A 48 12.61 9.41 -3.10
CA LEU A 48 12.35 9.83 -1.72
C LEU A 48 13.56 9.60 -0.78
N PHE A 49 14.57 8.83 -1.21
CA PHE A 49 15.80 8.58 -0.45
C PHE A 49 16.90 9.60 -0.74
N ARG A 50 16.72 10.48 -1.75
CA ARG A 50 17.71 11.47 -2.17
C ARG A 50 17.81 12.61 -1.15
N PRO A 51 18.97 12.81 -0.50
CA PRO A 51 19.23 13.96 0.36
C PRO A 51 19.18 15.29 -0.39
N GLU A 52 19.03 16.39 0.34
CA GLU A 52 19.00 17.73 -0.25
C GLU A 52 20.38 18.16 -0.78
N LYS A 53 21.44 17.82 -0.03
CA LYS A 53 22.81 18.30 -0.27
C LYS A 53 23.68 17.35 -1.08
N SER A 54 23.21 16.12 -1.35
CA SER A 54 23.98 15.10 -2.03
C SER A 54 23.12 14.21 -2.90
N ASP A 55 23.75 13.61 -3.91
CA ASP A 55 23.08 12.66 -4.77
C ASP A 55 23.07 11.25 -4.16
N LEU A 56 22.04 10.50 -4.53
CA LEU A 56 21.95 9.08 -4.24
C LEU A 56 22.82 8.33 -5.25
N SER A 57 23.82 7.57 -4.79
CA SER A 57 24.66 6.78 -5.69
C SER A 57 23.85 5.68 -6.40
N ASN A 58 24.23 5.32 -7.63
CA ASN A 58 23.56 4.27 -8.40
C ASN A 58 23.62 2.91 -7.69
N SER A 59 24.75 2.57 -7.06
CA SER A 59 24.92 1.34 -6.28
C SER A 59 23.95 1.27 -5.10
N ARG A 60 23.78 2.39 -4.38
CA ARG A 60 22.81 2.47 -3.27
C ARG A 60 21.37 2.42 -3.79
N ALA A 61 21.08 3.12 -4.89
CA ALA A 61 19.77 3.09 -5.52
C ALA A 61 19.37 1.66 -5.95
N LEU A 62 20.29 0.92 -6.60
CA LEU A 62 20.07 -0.46 -7.01
C LEU A 62 19.77 -1.36 -5.81
N ARG A 63 20.56 -1.25 -4.75
CA ARG A 63 20.33 -2.00 -3.50
C ARG A 63 18.95 -1.71 -2.91
N LEU A 64 18.55 -0.43 -2.80
CA LEU A 64 17.23 -0.05 -2.30
C LEU A 64 16.09 -0.57 -3.19
N MET A 65 16.28 -0.60 -4.52
CA MET A 65 15.30 -1.17 -5.44
C MET A 65 15.12 -2.67 -5.23
N GLN A 66 16.22 -3.41 -5.10
CA GLN A 66 16.20 -4.85 -4.85
C GLN A 66 15.58 -5.18 -3.48
N GLU A 67 15.94 -4.42 -2.43
CA GLU A 67 15.36 -4.57 -1.10
C GLU A 67 13.85 -4.30 -1.11
N ALA A 68 13.38 -3.30 -1.84
CA ALA A 68 11.95 -3.02 -1.99
C ALA A 68 11.20 -4.13 -2.75
N MET A 69 11.78 -4.66 -3.83
CA MET A 69 11.21 -5.79 -4.58
C MET A 69 11.15 -7.07 -3.75
N ALA A 70 12.06 -7.26 -2.80
CA ALA A 70 12.08 -8.41 -1.91
C ALA A 70 11.00 -8.36 -0.79
N LEU A 71 10.26 -7.25 -0.64
CA LEU A 71 9.24 -7.12 0.41
C LEU A 71 7.98 -7.97 0.15
N THR A 72 7.65 -8.23 -1.11
CA THR A 72 6.50 -9.05 -1.50
C THR A 72 6.71 -9.61 -2.89
N SER A 73 6.22 -10.83 -3.15
CA SER A 73 6.18 -11.42 -4.49
C SER A 73 5.00 -10.90 -5.33
N ASN A 74 4.03 -10.22 -4.72
CA ASN A 74 2.88 -9.67 -5.42
C ASN A 74 3.21 -8.29 -6.01
N GLU A 75 3.56 -8.27 -7.29
CA GLU A 75 3.93 -7.05 -8.03
C GLU A 75 2.82 -5.99 -8.06
N THR A 76 1.55 -6.41 -8.14
CA THR A 76 0.41 -5.49 -8.15
C THR A 76 0.28 -4.78 -6.81
N GLN A 77 0.36 -5.53 -5.71
CA GLN A 77 0.33 -4.98 -4.36
C GLN A 77 1.53 -4.06 -4.11
N LEU A 78 2.73 -4.47 -4.53
CA LEU A 78 3.93 -3.65 -4.39
C LEU A 78 3.79 -2.32 -5.14
N ARG A 79 3.34 -2.36 -6.40
CA ARG A 79 3.10 -1.17 -7.21
C ARG A 79 2.15 -0.19 -6.50
N GLU A 80 1.02 -0.68 -5.99
CA GLU A 80 0.04 0.14 -5.29
C GLU A 80 0.61 0.76 -4.01
N ALA A 81 1.37 -0.02 -3.24
CA ALA A 81 2.03 0.46 -2.03
C ALA A 81 3.06 1.56 -2.33
N LEU A 82 3.86 1.39 -3.39
CA LEU A 82 4.82 2.38 -3.86
C LEU A 82 4.12 3.68 -4.28
N GLU A 83 3.08 3.58 -5.13
CA GLU A 83 2.29 4.73 -5.59
C GLU A 83 1.64 5.50 -4.41
N SER A 84 1.00 4.78 -3.48
CA SER A 84 0.40 5.36 -2.28
C SER A 84 1.43 6.04 -1.38
N THR A 85 2.60 5.41 -1.21
CA THR A 85 3.72 5.97 -0.42
C THR A 85 4.23 7.27 -1.04
N VAL A 86 4.47 7.28 -2.35
CA VAL A 86 4.92 8.47 -3.08
C VAL A 86 3.88 9.58 -2.94
N ALA A 87 2.60 9.32 -3.20
CA ALA A 87 1.55 10.33 -3.08
C ALA A 87 1.45 10.93 -1.66
N SER A 88 1.60 10.10 -0.63
CA SER A 88 1.52 10.52 0.78
C SER A 88 2.72 11.36 1.21
N LEU A 89 3.93 11.01 0.75
CA LEU A 89 5.17 11.69 1.14
C LEU A 89 5.50 12.89 0.26
N PHE A 90 5.02 12.93 -0.99
CA PHE A 90 5.21 14.07 -1.89
C PHE A 90 4.56 15.34 -1.34
N LYS A 91 3.37 15.22 -0.72
CA LYS A 91 2.69 16.33 -0.03
C LYS A 91 3.57 16.95 1.06
N LYS A 92 4.30 16.11 1.80
CA LYS A 92 5.18 16.55 2.90
C LYS A 92 6.48 17.17 2.41
N ARG A 93 6.88 16.95 1.17
CA ARG A 93 8.16 17.45 0.63
C ARG A 93 8.20 18.97 0.47
N GLY A 94 7.03 19.61 0.37
CA GLY A 94 6.90 21.07 0.35
C GLY A 94 6.84 21.72 1.73
N GLU A 95 6.76 20.92 2.81
CA GLU A 95 6.65 21.41 4.17
C GLU A 95 8.04 21.60 4.80
N HIS A 96 8.16 22.56 5.71
CA HIS A 96 9.40 22.79 6.45
C HIS A 96 9.78 21.55 7.29
N GLY A 97 11.03 21.10 7.16
CA GLY A 97 11.56 19.99 7.94
C GLY A 97 11.39 18.60 7.31
N TRP A 98 10.99 18.50 6.04
CA TRP A 98 10.99 17.21 5.33
C TRP A 98 12.38 16.55 5.37
N GLN A 99 12.41 15.25 5.64
CA GLN A 99 13.61 14.44 5.62
C GLN A 99 13.48 13.29 4.62
N PRO A 100 14.55 12.95 3.89
CA PRO A 100 14.58 11.78 3.04
C PRO A 100 14.34 10.49 3.82
N LEU A 101 13.83 9.47 3.13
CA LEU A 101 13.75 8.13 3.70
C LEU A 101 15.16 7.55 3.89
N THR A 102 15.33 6.83 4.99
CA THR A 102 16.57 6.09 5.30
C THR A 102 16.44 4.59 5.12
N ASN A 103 15.21 4.07 5.14
CA ASN A 103 14.88 2.64 5.03
C ASN A 103 13.44 2.43 4.51
N HIS A 104 13.06 1.16 4.33
CA HIS A 104 11.75 0.76 3.81
C HIS A 104 10.64 0.61 4.86
N GLN A 105 10.84 1.04 6.11
CA GLN A 105 9.86 0.79 7.19
C GLN A 105 8.49 1.45 6.93
N TYR A 106 8.47 2.62 6.29
CA TYR A 106 7.21 3.23 5.89
C TYR A 106 6.48 2.39 4.83
N LEU A 107 7.21 1.91 3.81
CA LEU A 107 6.64 1.07 2.76
C LEU A 107 6.10 -0.25 3.31
N LYS A 108 6.82 -0.88 4.27
CA LYS A 108 6.34 -2.08 4.98
C LYS A 108 5.00 -1.82 5.68
N LYS A 109 4.88 -0.72 6.42
CA LYS A 109 3.60 -0.35 7.06
C LYS A 109 2.47 -0.16 6.05
N VAL A 110 2.75 0.45 4.90
CA VAL A 110 1.75 0.60 3.83
C VAL A 110 1.34 -0.76 3.28
N LEU A 111 2.29 -1.65 3.03
CA LEU A 111 2.01 -3.03 2.58
C LEU A 111 1.16 -3.80 3.59
N ASP A 112 1.44 -3.67 4.89
CA ASP A 112 0.67 -4.32 5.97
C ASP A 112 -0.79 -3.82 6.03
N THR A 113 -1.03 -2.56 5.65
CA THR A 113 -2.39 -1.98 5.59
C THR A 113 -3.16 -2.34 4.32
N MET A 114 -2.48 -2.85 3.30
CA MET A 114 -3.14 -3.24 2.06
C MET A 114 -3.78 -4.61 2.21
N PRO A 115 -5.02 -4.78 1.72
CA PRO A 115 -5.61 -6.10 1.68
C PRO A 115 -4.73 -6.98 0.79
N THR A 116 -4.04 -7.95 1.39
CA THR A 116 -3.45 -9.04 0.62
C THR A 116 -4.60 -9.73 -0.09
N ALA A 117 -4.54 -9.81 -1.41
CA ALA A 117 -5.42 -10.67 -2.20
C ALA A 117 -5.14 -12.14 -1.84
N SER A 118 -5.54 -12.53 -0.63
CA SER A 118 -5.55 -13.91 -0.20
C SER A 118 -6.78 -14.51 -0.85
N THR A 119 -6.55 -15.52 -1.69
CA THR A 119 -7.47 -16.63 -1.91
C THR A 119 -8.31 -16.82 -0.65
N ALA A 120 -9.62 -16.65 -0.77
CA ALA A 120 -10.58 -16.88 0.29
C ALA A 120 -10.56 -18.37 0.66
N VAL A 121 -9.60 -18.77 1.49
CA VAL A 121 -9.81 -19.84 2.46
C VAL A 121 -10.37 -19.11 3.67
N ALA A 122 -11.66 -19.35 3.93
CA ALA A 122 -12.36 -18.79 5.06
C ALA A 122 -11.53 -18.92 6.34
N PRO A 123 -11.33 -17.86 7.14
CA PRO A 123 -10.75 -18.02 8.44
C PRO A 123 -11.74 -18.81 9.30
N GLU A 124 -11.33 -20.02 9.72
CA GLU A 124 -11.97 -20.72 10.82
C GLU A 124 -11.89 -19.82 12.04
N SER A 125 -13.04 -19.28 12.41
CA SER A 125 -13.17 -18.31 13.48
C SER A 125 -12.94 -19.00 14.81
N LYS A 126 -11.77 -18.77 15.42
CA LYS A 126 -11.60 -18.98 16.87
C LYS A 126 -12.40 -17.91 17.62
N HIS A 127 -13.73 -18.07 17.65
CA HIS A 127 -14.55 -17.36 18.62
C HIS A 127 -14.24 -17.94 19.99
N LYS A 128 -13.66 -17.11 20.86
CA LYS A 128 -13.79 -17.28 22.31
C LYS A 128 -15.28 -17.36 22.61
N SER A 129 -15.73 -18.52 23.07
CA SER A 129 -17.08 -18.76 23.55
C SER A 129 -17.36 -17.78 24.71
N LEU A 130 -18.18 -16.77 24.44
CA LEU A 130 -18.94 -16.07 25.45
C LEU A 130 -20.25 -16.84 25.58
N GLU A 131 -20.37 -17.61 26.65
CA GLU A 131 -21.59 -18.34 27.00
C GLU A 131 -22.75 -17.36 27.17
N ILE A 132 -23.63 -17.27 26.17
CA ILE A 132 -24.94 -16.67 26.34
C ILE A 132 -25.82 -17.74 27.00
N ARG A 133 -25.98 -17.64 28.32
CA ARG A 133 -26.97 -18.41 29.07
C ARG A 133 -28.38 -18.07 28.55
N GLY A 134 -28.98 -19.06 27.89
CA GLY A 134 -30.43 -19.29 27.88
C GLY A 134 -31.26 -18.40 26.95
N SER A 135 -31.29 -18.72 25.66
CA SER A 135 -32.47 -18.45 24.82
C SER A 135 -33.37 -19.68 24.85
N HIS A 136 -34.37 -19.66 25.75
CA HIS A 136 -35.49 -20.59 25.67
C HIS A 136 -36.29 -20.22 24.41
N SER A 137 -36.18 -21.02 23.34
CA SER A 137 -37.04 -20.86 22.17
C SER A 137 -38.45 -21.28 22.59
N LEU A 138 -39.35 -20.31 22.74
CA LEU A 138 -40.77 -20.58 22.96
C LEU A 138 -41.36 -21.21 21.69
N SER A 139 -42.25 -22.19 21.87
CA SER A 139 -42.90 -22.86 20.75
C SER A 139 -43.75 -21.87 19.94
N LYS A 140 -44.09 -22.25 18.71
CA LYS A 140 -44.89 -21.40 17.80
C LYS A 140 -46.19 -20.91 18.44
N GLU A 141 -46.85 -21.79 19.21
CA GLU A 141 -48.10 -21.51 19.92
C GLU A 141 -47.91 -20.47 21.04
N GLN A 142 -46.77 -20.52 21.75
CA GLN A 142 -46.45 -19.57 22.82
C GLN A 142 -46.14 -18.18 22.26
N ASN A 143 -45.51 -18.10 21.08
CA ASN A 143 -45.26 -16.82 20.41
C ASN A 143 -46.54 -16.20 19.87
N GLU A 144 -47.47 -17.00 19.35
CA GLU A 144 -48.75 -16.52 18.84
C GLU A 144 -49.66 -16.01 19.98
N ALA A 145 -49.68 -16.69 21.12
CA ALA A 145 -50.42 -16.25 22.30
C ALA A 145 -49.91 -14.90 22.85
N LEU A 146 -48.59 -14.75 22.98
CA LEU A 146 -47.97 -13.50 23.42
C LEU A 146 -48.22 -12.35 22.44
N PHE A 147 -48.22 -12.63 21.14
CA PHE A 147 -48.51 -11.63 20.12
C PHE A 147 -49.98 -11.16 20.17
N GLN A 148 -50.93 -12.08 20.35
CA GLN A 148 -52.35 -11.74 20.49
C GLN A 148 -52.61 -10.91 21.76
N GLU A 149 -51.99 -11.27 22.88
CA GLU A 149 -52.10 -10.53 24.13
C GLU A 149 -51.51 -9.11 24.02
N GLN A 150 -50.39 -8.98 23.30
CA GLN A 150 -49.78 -7.67 23.03
C GLN A 150 -50.67 -6.80 22.14
N MET A 151 -51.30 -7.38 21.11
CA MET A 151 -52.22 -6.67 20.22
C MET A 151 -53.52 -6.24 20.94
N ALA A 152 -54.03 -7.04 21.86
CA ALA A 152 -55.17 -6.65 22.71
C ALA A 152 -54.84 -5.48 23.64
N ARG A 153 -53.57 -5.37 24.07
CA ARG A 153 -53.10 -4.30 24.95
C ARG A 153 -52.93 -2.94 24.25
N PHE A 154 -52.67 -2.94 22.94
CA PHE A 154 -52.46 -1.72 22.15
C PHE A 154 -53.64 -1.36 21.22
N GLY A 155 -54.60 -2.26 21.02
CA GLY A 155 -55.76 -2.05 20.12
C GLY A 155 -56.89 -1.15 20.64
N GLY A 156 -56.70 -0.45 21.77
CA GLY A 156 -57.77 0.33 22.40
C GLY A 156 -57.33 1.73 22.81
N LYS A 157 -56.85 2.56 21.86
CA LYS A 157 -56.73 4.03 22.04
C LYS A 157 -56.53 4.76 20.72
N HIS A 158 -57.57 4.77 19.88
CA HIS A 158 -57.82 5.90 18.98
C HIS A 158 -59.33 6.11 18.88
N GLY A 159 -59.80 7.00 19.74
CA GLY A 159 -61.12 7.64 19.74
C GLY A 159 -60.94 8.98 20.43
#